data_AF-A0A9Q1CZC8-F1
#
_entry.id   AF-A0A9Q1CZC8-F1
#
_cell.length_a   1.000
_cell.length_b   1.000
_cell.length_c   1.000
_cell.angle_alpha   90.00
_cell.angle_beta   90.00
_cell.angle_gamma   90.00
#
_symmetry.space_group_name_H-M   'P 1'
#
loop_
_entity.id
_entity.type
_entity.pdbx_description
1 polymer ?
#
loop_
_entity_poly.entity_id
_entity_poly.type
_entity_poly.pdbx_seq_one_letter_code
_entity_poly.pdbx_strand_id
1 'polypeptide(L)'
;MASTETTARGSAEKSNDNPKVASYLDPEKSKGAEFVWTLQATWQLVRTRLAMDSEFDQPVCKKKKLWETVADRVTANLRSAGNEDVTVKAYECDLKWRNMLATYRKNAERAKRLGSQSVHWEFFQTMHNVLGKSREDLAAQKKLNGSKLSRALPAKKFTPILPTPTLPSAPYSSRPPQDVLQLYLELQERKMNLWAQQKALEERKIDAINNLARAISNLAEENHSQLANESSG
;
A
#
# COMPACT_ATOMS: atom_id res chain seq x y z
N MET A 1 -15.13 10.50 79.57
CA MET A 1 -16.17 9.82 80.37
C MET A 1 -17.05 9.02 79.43
N ALA A 2 -17.35 7.79 79.84
CA ALA A 2 -18.38 6.87 79.33
C ALA A 2 -18.22 6.24 77.93
N SER A 3 -17.79 4.98 77.97
CA SER A 3 -18.02 3.90 77.01
C SER A 3 -19.50 3.57 76.81
N THR A 4 -19.86 2.90 75.71
CA THR A 4 -20.67 1.66 75.72
C THR A 4 -20.56 0.91 74.39
N GLU A 5 -20.16 -0.36 74.51
CA GLU A 5 -20.23 -1.44 73.53
C GLU A 5 -21.67 -1.95 73.32
N THR A 6 -21.92 -2.63 72.19
CA THR A 6 -22.80 -3.82 72.03
C THR A 6 -22.51 -4.36 70.61
N THR A 7 -21.80 -5.47 70.38
CA THR A 7 -22.03 -6.92 70.70
C THR A 7 -22.85 -7.67 69.63
N ALA A 8 -22.08 -8.34 68.76
CA ALA A 8 -22.09 -9.78 68.42
C ALA A 8 -22.95 -10.38 67.28
N ARG A 9 -22.25 -11.34 66.63
CA ARG A 9 -22.66 -12.69 66.14
C ARG A 9 -23.01 -12.75 64.64
N GLY A 10 -22.37 -13.53 63.77
CA GLY A 10 -21.46 -14.68 63.91
C GLY A 10 -22.11 -15.95 63.32
N SER A 11 -21.56 -16.46 62.20
CA SER A 11 -21.56 -17.83 61.61
C SER A 11 -21.64 -17.76 60.07
N ALA A 12 -20.60 -18.17 59.30
CA ALA A 12 -20.20 -19.56 58.94
C ALA A 12 -21.29 -20.26 58.09
N GLU A 13 -21.10 -20.90 56.93
CA GLU A 13 -20.00 -21.39 56.09
C GLU A 13 -20.63 -21.74 54.72
N LYS A 14 -19.89 -21.62 53.60
CA LYS A 14 -19.60 -22.75 52.67
C LYS A 14 -18.80 -22.31 51.45
N SER A 15 -17.62 -22.90 51.36
CA SER A 15 -16.78 -23.09 50.20
C SER A 15 -17.52 -23.82 49.06
N ASN A 16 -17.26 -23.39 47.83
CA ASN A 16 -17.32 -24.27 46.66
C ASN A 16 -16.26 -23.86 45.64
N ASP A 17 -15.23 -24.71 45.55
CA ASP A 17 -14.24 -24.74 44.49
C ASP A 17 -14.88 -25.14 43.15
N ASN A 18 -14.63 -24.38 42.07
CA ASN A 18 -14.42 -24.93 40.72
C ASN A 18 -13.86 -23.85 39.76
N PRO A 19 -13.23 -24.19 38.63
CA PRO A 19 -11.90 -23.71 38.33
C PRO A 19 -11.92 -22.67 37.22
N LYS A 20 -10.89 -21.84 37.27
CA LYS A 20 -10.15 -21.23 36.17
C LYS A 20 -10.45 -21.83 34.77
N VAL A 21 -11.50 -21.36 34.11
CA VAL A 21 -11.57 -21.33 32.64
C VAL A 21 -10.79 -20.10 32.23
N ALA A 22 -9.46 -20.24 32.28
CA ALA A 22 -8.58 -19.41 31.48
C ALA A 22 -9.06 -19.55 30.04
N SER A 23 -9.53 -18.44 29.45
CA SER A 23 -9.71 -18.38 28.01
C SER A 23 -8.36 -18.72 27.40
N TYR A 24 -8.25 -19.92 26.84
CA TYR A 24 -7.20 -20.27 25.89
C TYR A 24 -7.47 -19.42 24.63
N LEU A 25 -7.13 -18.13 24.71
CA LEU A 25 -6.62 -17.41 23.57
C LEU A 25 -5.30 -18.11 23.27
N ASP A 26 -5.38 -19.06 22.35
CA ASP A 26 -4.23 -19.68 21.71
C ASP A 26 -3.29 -18.57 21.21
N PRO A 27 -2.11 -18.36 21.85
CA PRO A 27 -1.15 -17.35 21.40
C PRO A 27 -0.35 -17.82 20.17
N GLU A 28 -0.54 -19.05 19.71
CA GLU A 28 0.24 -19.68 18.64
C GLU A 28 -0.41 -19.51 17.25
N LYS A 29 -0.98 -18.33 16.98
CA LYS A 29 -1.29 -17.91 15.60
C LYS A 29 -0.85 -16.50 15.21
N SER A 30 -0.10 -15.81 16.07
CA SER A 30 0.38 -14.44 15.78
C SER A 30 1.78 -14.36 15.16
N LYS A 31 2.40 -15.50 14.84
CA LYS A 31 3.63 -15.52 14.02
C LYS A 31 3.25 -15.34 12.54
N GLY A 32 3.06 -14.08 12.14
CA GLY A 32 3.09 -13.69 10.73
C GLY A 32 1.77 -13.22 10.12
N ALA A 33 0.85 -12.63 10.88
CA ALA A 33 -0.18 -11.81 10.25
C ALA A 33 0.53 -10.61 9.59
N GLU A 34 0.68 -10.66 8.26
CA GLU A 34 1.20 -9.54 7.49
C GLU A 34 0.36 -8.29 7.78
N PHE A 35 1.02 -7.17 8.04
CA PHE A 35 0.32 -5.93 8.34
C PHE A 35 -0.53 -5.48 7.14
N VAL A 36 -1.85 -5.36 7.36
CA VAL A 36 -2.78 -4.92 6.33
C VAL A 36 -2.87 -3.39 6.34
N TRP A 37 -2.53 -2.78 5.20
CA TRP A 37 -2.64 -1.34 5.01
C TRP A 37 -4.09 -0.89 4.89
N THR A 38 -4.67 -0.52 6.03
CA THR A 38 -5.97 0.18 6.05
C THR A 38 -5.85 1.57 5.43
N LEU A 39 -7.00 2.15 5.09
CA LEU A 39 -7.06 3.51 4.56
C LEU A 39 -6.45 4.52 5.55
N GLN A 40 -6.83 4.42 6.82
CA GLN A 40 -6.35 5.27 7.89
C GLN A 40 -4.84 5.09 8.11
N ALA A 41 -4.32 3.86 8.10
CA ALA A 41 -2.88 3.61 8.19
C ALA A 41 -2.11 4.19 7.01
N THR A 42 -2.65 4.09 5.80
CA THR A 42 -2.05 4.68 4.60
C THR A 42 -2.01 6.21 4.73
N TRP A 43 -3.08 6.83 5.22
CA TRP A 43 -3.08 8.27 5.53
C TRP A 43 -2.04 8.67 6.57
N GLN A 44 -1.87 7.87 7.63
CA GLN A 44 -0.83 8.11 8.64
C GLN A 44 0.58 8.05 8.04
N LEU A 45 0.85 7.05 7.18
CA LEU A 45 2.12 6.96 6.46
C LEU A 45 2.36 8.20 5.59
N VAL A 46 1.38 8.59 4.76
CA VAL A 46 1.52 9.73 3.85
C VAL A 46 1.81 11.01 4.63
N ARG A 47 1.02 11.30 5.67
CA ARG A 47 1.20 12.52 6.49
C ARG A 47 2.56 12.54 7.17
N THR A 48 2.94 11.42 7.80
CA THR A 48 4.22 11.31 8.51
C THR A 48 5.41 11.46 7.57
N ARG A 49 5.39 10.77 6.43
CA ARG A 49 6.49 10.82 5.46
C ARG A 49 6.62 12.21 4.84
N LEU A 50 5.52 12.86 4.46
CA LEU A 50 5.55 14.21 3.90
C LEU A 50 5.98 15.26 4.93
N ALA A 51 5.63 15.11 6.20
CA ALA A 51 6.12 16.00 7.26
C ALA A 51 7.64 15.93 7.43
N MET A 52 8.23 14.77 7.15
CA MET A 52 9.68 14.53 7.18
C MET A 52 10.34 14.70 5.79
N ASP A 53 9.67 15.33 4.81
CA ASP A 53 10.20 15.38 3.43
C ASP A 53 11.59 16.01 3.33
N SER A 54 11.80 17.11 4.04
CA SER A 54 13.09 17.82 4.12
C SER A 54 14.22 16.96 4.69
N GLU A 55 13.96 16.10 5.67
CA GLU A 55 14.97 15.22 6.28
C GLU A 55 15.45 14.14 5.30
N PHE A 56 14.57 13.68 4.43
CA PHE A 56 14.87 12.67 3.42
C PHE A 56 15.54 13.23 2.16
N ASP A 57 15.44 14.54 1.92
CA ASP A 57 16.08 15.22 0.79
C ASP A 57 17.55 15.61 1.09
N GLN A 58 17.98 15.50 2.36
CA GLN A 58 19.35 15.81 2.74
C GLN A 58 20.36 14.82 2.14
N PRO A 59 21.51 15.31 1.62
CA PRO A 59 22.51 14.47 0.93
C PRO A 59 23.19 13.45 1.85
N VAL A 60 23.19 13.67 3.17
CA VAL A 60 23.85 12.79 4.17
C VAL A 60 22.82 12.02 5.01
N CYS A 61 21.57 11.89 4.55
CA CYS A 61 20.52 11.28 5.35
C CYS A 61 20.74 9.77 5.57
N LYS A 62 20.61 9.32 6.82
CA LYS A 62 20.60 7.90 7.17
C LYS A 62 19.21 7.31 6.89
N LYS A 63 18.91 7.04 5.62
CA LYS A 63 17.56 6.58 5.16
C LYS A 63 16.97 5.43 5.98
N LYS A 64 17.79 4.44 6.36
CA LYS A 64 17.34 3.33 7.21
C LYS A 64 16.78 3.84 8.55
N LYS A 65 17.49 4.76 9.21
CA LYS A 65 17.07 5.37 10.48
C LYS A 65 15.81 6.21 10.32
N LEU A 66 15.71 6.96 9.23
CA LEU A 66 14.50 7.75 8.95
C LEU A 66 13.27 6.87 8.76
N TRP A 67 13.41 5.73 8.08
CA TRP A 67 12.31 4.77 7.93
C TRP A 67 11.94 4.07 9.23
N GLU A 68 12.90 3.77 10.11
CA GLU A 68 12.64 3.33 11.49
C GLU A 68 11.79 4.40 12.22
N THR A 69 12.20 5.67 12.18
CA THR A 69 11.43 6.77 12.79
C THR A 69 10.04 6.95 12.19
N VAL A 70 9.87 6.80 10.87
CA VAL A 70 8.55 6.86 10.23
C VAL A 70 7.66 5.72 10.75
N ALA A 71 8.20 4.50 10.83
CA ALA A 71 7.45 3.35 11.34
C ALA A 71 7.04 3.53 12.80
N ASP A 72 7.92 4.06 13.65
CA ASP A 72 7.62 4.36 15.05
C ASP A 72 6.49 5.39 15.17
N ARG A 73 6.56 6.49 14.40
CA ARG A 73 5.52 7.54 14.39
C ARG A 73 4.18 7.03 13.86
N VAL A 74 4.19 6.27 12.77
CA VAL A 74 2.95 5.67 12.21
C VAL A 74 2.34 4.70 13.22
N THR A 75 3.14 3.84 13.83
CA THR A 75 2.70 2.90 14.85
C THR A 75 2.12 3.62 16.08
N ALA A 76 2.79 4.65 16.58
CA ALA A 76 2.28 5.46 17.70
C ALA A 76 0.94 6.12 17.36
N ASN A 77 0.82 6.76 16.20
CA ASN A 77 -0.42 7.39 15.75
C ASN A 77 -1.56 6.38 15.55
N LEU A 78 -1.25 5.16 15.12
CA LEU A 78 -2.22 4.08 14.96
C LEU A 78 -2.75 3.58 16.31
N ARG A 79 -1.85 3.39 17.28
CA ARG A 79 -2.22 3.01 18.66
C ARG A 79 -3.08 4.10 19.31
N SER A 80 -2.70 5.37 19.19
CA SER A 80 -3.50 6.49 19.70
C SER A 80 -4.88 6.61 19.04
N ALA A 81 -5.06 6.07 17.85
CA ALA A 81 -6.34 6.02 17.14
C ALA A 81 -7.17 4.76 17.46
N GLY A 82 -6.76 3.94 18.44
CA GLY A 82 -7.49 2.74 18.88
C GLY A 82 -7.01 1.42 18.28
N ASN A 83 -5.84 1.39 17.63
CA ASN A 83 -5.26 0.15 17.07
C ASN A 83 -4.07 -0.31 17.95
N GLU A 84 -4.34 -0.77 19.17
CA GLU A 84 -3.32 -1.03 20.19
C GLU A 84 -2.35 -2.17 19.81
N ASP A 85 -2.83 -3.20 19.10
CA ASP A 85 -2.04 -4.37 18.70
C ASP A 85 -1.27 -4.21 17.38
N VAL A 86 -1.36 -3.04 16.74
CA VAL A 86 -0.70 -2.82 15.45
C VAL A 86 0.73 -2.34 15.65
N THR A 87 1.67 -3.01 15.01
CA THR A 87 3.07 -2.57 14.89
C THR A 87 3.51 -2.66 13.45
N VAL A 88 3.85 -1.52 12.86
CA VAL A 88 4.30 -1.43 11.46
C VAL A 88 5.82 -1.40 11.43
N LYS A 89 6.44 -2.15 10.52
CA LYS A 89 7.90 -2.18 10.37
C LYS A 89 8.39 -1.17 9.33
N ALA A 90 9.63 -0.70 9.50
CA ALA A 90 10.27 0.26 8.60
C ALA A 90 10.23 -0.14 7.11
N TYR A 91 10.45 -1.43 6.81
CA TYR A 91 10.42 -1.92 5.42
C TYR A 91 9.01 -1.90 4.82
N GLU A 92 7.96 -2.11 5.63
CA GLU A 92 6.58 -2.08 5.18
C GLU A 92 6.18 -0.66 4.78
N CYS A 93 6.59 0.33 5.59
CA CYS A 93 6.43 1.74 5.30
C CYS A 93 7.14 2.15 4.00
N ASP A 94 8.42 1.78 3.85
CA ASP A 94 9.19 2.08 2.62
C ASP A 94 8.56 1.44 1.38
N LEU A 95 8.20 0.15 1.47
CA LEU A 95 7.60 -0.58 0.35
C LEU A 95 6.27 0.05 -0.06
N LYS A 96 5.40 0.35 0.91
CA LYS A 96 4.12 1.01 0.66
C LYS A 96 4.33 2.39 0.04
N TRP A 97 5.25 3.19 0.58
CA TRP A 97 5.57 4.52 0.05
C TRP A 97 6.08 4.47 -1.39
N ARG A 98 6.99 3.53 -1.71
CA ARG A 98 7.48 3.34 -3.09
C ARG A 98 6.35 2.95 -4.05
N ASN A 99 5.44 2.08 -3.61
CA ASN A 99 4.24 1.75 -4.39
C ASN A 99 3.35 2.97 -4.61
N MET A 100 3.10 3.77 -3.56
CA MET A 100 2.36 5.02 -3.67
C MET A 100 3.03 6.02 -4.61
N LEU A 101 4.35 6.17 -4.56
CA LEU A 101 5.09 7.03 -5.49
C LEU A 101 4.96 6.57 -6.94
N ALA A 102 4.93 5.26 -7.21
CA ALA A 102 4.71 4.74 -8.55
C ALA A 102 3.33 5.16 -9.09
N THR A 103 2.29 5.05 -8.28
CA THR A 103 0.93 5.51 -8.61
C THR A 103 0.87 7.03 -8.75
N TYR A 104 1.48 7.75 -7.82
CA TYR A 104 1.58 9.22 -7.85
C TYR A 104 2.21 9.71 -9.15
N ARG A 105 3.34 9.14 -9.59
CA ARG A 105 4.01 9.58 -10.84
C ARG A 105 3.10 9.45 -12.06
N LYS A 106 2.37 8.34 -12.19
CA LYS A 106 1.40 8.15 -13.27
C LYS A 106 0.28 9.19 -13.21
N ASN A 107 -0.21 9.45 -12.01
CA ASN A 107 -1.25 10.45 -11.77
C ASN A 107 -0.76 11.88 -12.02
N ALA A 108 0.48 12.21 -11.66
CA ALA A 108 1.09 13.52 -11.91
C ALA A 108 1.25 13.78 -13.41
N GLU A 109 1.67 12.79 -14.20
CA GLU A 109 1.71 12.93 -15.66
C GLU A 109 0.30 13.07 -16.26
N ARG A 110 -0.71 12.39 -15.70
CA ARG A 110 -2.11 12.60 -16.08
C ARG A 110 -2.60 14.01 -15.77
N ALA A 111 -2.32 14.50 -14.56
CA ALA A 111 -2.67 15.85 -14.12
C ALA A 111 -2.00 16.92 -14.98
N LYS A 112 -0.74 16.70 -15.38
CA LYS A 112 -0.02 17.59 -16.31
C LYS A 112 -0.70 17.69 -17.68
N ARG A 113 -1.30 16.61 -18.17
CA ARG A 113 -1.95 16.57 -19.50
C ARG A 113 -3.41 17.04 -19.49
N LEU A 114 -4.16 16.68 -18.46
CA LEU A 114 -5.63 16.86 -18.40
C LEU A 114 -6.09 17.82 -17.29
N GLY A 115 -5.16 18.37 -16.51
CA GLY A 115 -5.45 19.16 -15.32
C GLY A 115 -5.58 18.32 -14.04
N SER A 116 -5.27 18.92 -12.89
CA SER A 116 -5.26 18.24 -11.58
C SER A 116 -6.61 17.63 -11.18
N GLN A 117 -7.72 18.23 -11.64
CA GLN A 117 -9.08 17.73 -11.38
C GLN A 117 -9.39 16.39 -12.06
N SER A 118 -8.58 15.97 -13.03
CA SER A 118 -8.76 14.66 -13.68
C SER A 118 -8.37 13.48 -12.79
N VAL A 119 -7.66 13.71 -11.68
CA VAL A 119 -7.14 12.64 -10.81
C VAL A 119 -7.96 12.55 -9.52
N HIS A 120 -8.71 11.46 -9.36
CA HIS A 120 -9.61 11.22 -8.22
C HIS A 120 -8.97 10.39 -7.08
N TRP A 121 -7.67 10.16 -7.13
CA TRP A 121 -6.98 9.36 -6.12
C TRP A 121 -6.81 10.18 -4.84
N GLU A 122 -7.35 9.71 -3.72
CA GLU A 122 -7.50 10.49 -2.48
C GLU A 122 -6.18 11.06 -1.91
N PHE A 123 -5.07 10.35 -2.10
CA PHE A 123 -3.76 10.79 -1.63
C PHE A 123 -3.09 11.78 -2.59
N PHE A 124 -3.61 11.93 -3.81
CA PHE A 124 -2.97 12.70 -4.87
C PHE A 124 -2.77 14.15 -4.49
N GLN A 125 -3.83 14.85 -4.09
CA GLN A 125 -3.74 16.29 -3.81
C GLN A 125 -2.75 16.56 -2.68
N THR A 126 -2.82 15.79 -1.59
CA THR A 126 -1.91 15.89 -0.45
C THR A 126 -0.45 15.66 -0.85
N MET A 127 -0.18 14.61 -1.64
CA MET A 127 1.18 14.34 -2.13
C MET A 127 1.65 15.38 -3.14
N HIS A 128 0.78 15.82 -4.05
CA HIS A 128 1.10 16.76 -5.11
C HIS A 128 1.40 18.16 -4.57
N ASN A 129 0.72 18.58 -3.50
CA ASN A 129 0.97 19.85 -2.83
C ASN A 129 2.39 19.99 -2.26
N VAL A 130 3.06 18.87 -1.95
CA VAL A 130 4.43 18.87 -1.39
C VAL A 130 5.44 18.47 -2.48
N LEU A 131 5.23 17.31 -3.10
CA LEU A 131 6.14 16.74 -4.09
C LEU A 131 6.09 17.43 -5.46
N GLY A 132 4.96 18.06 -5.80
CA GLY A 132 4.79 18.83 -7.05
C GLY A 132 5.63 20.11 -7.04
N LYS A 133 5.55 20.87 -5.94
CA LYS A 133 6.34 22.10 -5.73
C LYS A 133 7.84 21.86 -5.87
N SER A 134 8.36 20.83 -5.20
CA SER A 134 9.77 20.42 -5.32
C SER A 134 10.18 20.16 -6.78
N ARG A 135 9.33 19.48 -7.58
CA ARG A 135 9.64 19.20 -8.99
C ARG A 135 9.58 20.43 -9.88
N GLU A 136 8.64 21.34 -9.64
CA GLU A 136 8.51 22.61 -10.36
C GLU A 136 9.67 23.55 -10.06
N ASP A 137 10.07 23.66 -8.79
CA ASP A 137 11.23 24.46 -8.37
C ASP A 137 12.52 23.91 -8.98
N LEU A 138 12.72 22.58 -8.97
CA LEU A 138 13.86 21.94 -9.64
C LEU A 138 13.84 22.16 -11.17
N ALA A 139 12.67 22.13 -11.79
CA ALA A 139 12.53 22.40 -13.22
C ALA A 139 12.80 23.88 -13.56
N ALA A 140 12.38 24.81 -12.71
CA ALA A 140 12.65 26.24 -12.84
C ALA A 140 14.15 26.56 -12.69
N GLN A 141 14.81 25.95 -11.71
CA GLN A 141 16.26 26.05 -11.52
C GLN A 141 17.04 25.51 -12.72
N LYS A 142 16.61 24.37 -13.31
CA LYS A 142 17.25 23.81 -14.50
C LYS A 142 17.11 24.68 -15.75
N LYS A 143 16.02 25.45 -15.88
CA LYS A 143 15.82 26.41 -16.98
C LYS A 143 16.72 27.64 -16.86
N LEU A 144 17.07 28.06 -15.65
CA LEU A 144 17.96 29.20 -15.40
C LEU A 144 19.44 28.85 -15.64
N ASN A 145 19.83 27.60 -15.38
CA ASN A 145 21.23 27.15 -15.49
C ASN A 145 21.63 26.73 -16.92
N GLY A 146 20.70 26.78 -17.89
CA GLY A 146 20.94 26.39 -19.28
C GLY A 146 21.41 27.51 -20.21
N SER A 147 21.70 28.72 -19.69
CA SER A 147 22.15 29.84 -20.51
C SER A 147 23.66 30.07 -20.41
N LYS A 148 24.31 29.90 -21.57
CA LYS A 148 25.66 30.35 -21.96
C LYS A 148 26.82 29.39 -21.67
N LEU A 149 27.29 28.78 -22.77
CA LEU A 149 28.65 28.77 -23.33
C LEU A 149 28.64 27.67 -24.42
N SER A 150 28.52 27.97 -25.72
CA SER A 150 29.67 28.31 -26.55
C SER A 150 29.29 28.53 -28.03
N ARG A 151 29.65 29.73 -28.51
CA ARG A 151 30.40 30.02 -29.75
C ARG A 151 29.86 29.53 -31.10
N ALA A 152 29.29 30.51 -31.82
CA ALA A 152 29.09 30.51 -33.27
C ALA A 152 30.41 30.59 -34.05
N LEU A 153 30.49 29.94 -35.22
CA LEU A 153 31.24 30.36 -36.43
C LEU A 153 30.69 29.65 -37.69
N PRO A 154 30.95 30.17 -38.91
CA PRO A 154 29.92 30.33 -39.95
C PRO A 154 30.00 29.34 -41.13
N ALA A 155 28.91 29.31 -41.90
CA ALA A 155 28.77 28.55 -43.14
C ALA A 155 29.69 29.07 -44.27
N LYS A 156 30.35 28.15 -44.99
CA LYS A 156 30.81 28.34 -46.38
C LYS A 156 30.59 27.07 -47.20
N LYS A 157 30.21 27.28 -48.47
CA LYS A 157 29.78 26.29 -49.46
C LYS A 157 30.95 25.95 -50.42
N PHE A 158 30.95 24.71 -50.90
CA PHE A 158 31.32 24.22 -52.26
C PHE A 158 32.80 23.89 -52.66
N THR A 159 33.11 22.56 -52.64
CA THR A 159 33.86 21.59 -53.53
C THR A 159 35.04 21.98 -54.45
N PRO A 160 35.82 21.05 -55.11
CA PRO A 160 36.02 19.57 -55.03
C PRO A 160 37.54 19.14 -54.92
N ILE A 161 37.99 17.88 -54.67
CA ILE A 161 38.23 16.73 -55.61
C ILE A 161 38.91 15.55 -54.82
N LEU A 162 38.32 14.32 -54.92
CA LEU A 162 38.85 12.92 -54.87
C LEU A 162 39.79 12.36 -53.74
N PRO A 163 39.94 11.01 -53.62
CA PRO A 163 39.00 9.97 -53.18
C PRO A 163 39.44 9.35 -51.82
N THR A 164 38.51 9.02 -50.94
CA THR A 164 38.82 8.28 -49.69
C THR A 164 37.78 7.17 -49.48
N PRO A 165 38.20 5.93 -49.17
CA PRO A 165 37.43 4.72 -49.43
C PRO A 165 36.21 4.55 -48.53
N THR A 166 35.23 3.88 -49.13
CA THR A 166 33.91 3.49 -48.63
C THR A 166 33.98 2.76 -47.28
N LEU A 167 33.38 3.36 -46.24
CA LEU A 167 32.91 2.64 -45.06
C LEU A 167 31.42 2.32 -45.24
N PRO A 168 30.96 1.13 -44.83
CA PRO A 168 29.58 0.72 -45.03
C PRO A 168 28.62 1.60 -44.23
N SER A 169 27.66 2.17 -44.96
CA SER A 169 26.42 2.75 -44.45
C SER A 169 25.72 1.73 -43.54
N ALA A 170 25.78 1.95 -42.23
CA ALA A 170 24.82 1.34 -41.32
C ALA A 170 23.44 1.93 -41.62
N PRO A 171 22.41 1.12 -41.93
CA PRO A 171 21.06 1.63 -42.05
C PRO A 171 20.62 2.10 -40.66
N TYR A 172 20.34 3.40 -40.55
CA TYR A 172 19.56 3.96 -39.47
C TYR A 172 18.20 3.25 -39.45
N SER A 173 18.04 2.26 -38.57
CA SER A 173 16.74 1.66 -38.30
C SER A 173 15.97 2.63 -37.41
N SER A 174 15.16 3.48 -38.02
CA SER A 174 14.17 4.34 -37.35
C SER A 174 12.89 3.57 -36.98
N ARG A 175 12.93 2.23 -36.95
CA ARG A 175 11.81 1.39 -36.52
C ARG A 175 12.05 0.92 -35.08
N PRO A 176 11.11 1.13 -34.14
CA PRO A 176 11.25 0.50 -32.82
C PRO A 176 11.39 -1.02 -33.02
N PRO A 177 12.32 -1.70 -32.32
CA PRO A 177 12.53 -3.13 -32.50
C PRO A 177 11.21 -3.85 -32.27
N GLN A 178 10.80 -4.72 -33.20
CA GLN A 178 9.59 -5.53 -33.12
C GLN A 178 9.42 -6.20 -31.74
N ASP A 179 10.54 -6.53 -31.10
CA ASP A 179 10.66 -7.11 -29.76
C ASP A 179 10.00 -6.27 -28.66
N VAL A 180 10.02 -4.94 -28.76
CA VAL A 180 9.43 -4.05 -27.74
C VAL A 180 7.91 -4.06 -27.83
N LEU A 181 7.36 -4.12 -29.06
CA LEU A 181 5.91 -4.23 -29.27
C LEU A 181 5.40 -5.61 -28.81
N GLN A 182 6.18 -6.65 -29.09
CA GLN A 182 5.89 -8.00 -28.62
C GLN A 182 5.88 -8.07 -27.09
N LEU A 183 6.87 -7.47 -26.43
CA LEU A 183 6.92 -7.40 -24.96
C LEU A 183 5.72 -6.64 -24.38
N TYR A 184 5.24 -5.61 -25.07
CA TYR A 184 4.06 -4.87 -24.64
C TYR A 184 2.78 -5.71 -24.71
N LEU A 185 2.59 -6.44 -25.82
CA LEU A 185 1.47 -7.37 -25.99
C LEU A 185 1.50 -8.49 -24.95
N GLU A 186 2.68 -9.08 -24.73
CA GLU A 186 2.89 -10.15 -23.74
C GLU A 186 2.65 -9.65 -22.29
N LEU A 187 3.03 -8.40 -22.00
CA LEU A 187 2.75 -7.77 -20.71
C LEU A 187 1.25 -7.53 -20.50
N GLN A 188 0.55 -7.08 -21.54
CA GLN A 188 -0.89 -6.88 -21.51
C GLN A 188 -1.63 -8.21 -21.33
N GLU A 189 -1.19 -9.27 -22.02
CA GLU A 189 -1.71 -10.62 -21.89
C GLU A 189 -1.51 -11.16 -20.46
N ARG A 190 -0.30 -11.06 -19.90
CA ARG A 190 -0.05 -11.47 -18.51
C ARG A 190 -0.93 -10.74 -17.51
N LYS A 191 -1.15 -9.44 -17.71
CA LYS A 191 -2.03 -8.65 -16.86
C LYS A 191 -3.48 -9.12 -16.97
N MET A 192 -3.97 -9.40 -18.18
CA MET A 192 -5.30 -9.95 -18.41
C MET A 192 -5.46 -11.33 -17.77
N ASN A 193 -4.47 -12.20 -17.93
CA ASN A 193 -4.47 -13.54 -17.35
C ASN A 193 -4.49 -13.50 -15.82
N LEU A 194 -3.69 -12.63 -15.20
CA LEU A 194 -3.71 -12.46 -13.74
C LEU A 194 -5.07 -11.96 -13.25
N TRP A 195 -5.67 -11.02 -13.98
CA TRP A 195 -7.01 -10.51 -13.66
C TRP A 195 -8.08 -11.59 -13.81
N ALA A 196 -8.00 -12.40 -14.86
CA ALA A 196 -8.90 -13.53 -15.08
C ALA A 196 -8.77 -14.59 -13.98
N GLN A 197 -7.55 -14.88 -13.54
CA GLN A 197 -7.30 -15.79 -12.41
C GLN A 197 -7.89 -15.26 -11.10
N GLN A 198 -7.70 -13.97 -10.82
CA GLN A 198 -8.27 -13.33 -9.64
C GLN A 198 -9.80 -13.41 -9.65
N LYS A 199 -10.42 -13.09 -10.80
CA LYS A 199 -11.86 -13.18 -10.96
C LYS A 199 -12.37 -14.62 -10.77
N ALA A 200 -11.70 -15.60 -11.37
CA ALA A 200 -12.07 -17.01 -11.20
C ALA A 200 -11.92 -17.47 -9.74
N LEU A 201 -10.94 -16.94 -9.01
CA LEU A 201 -10.78 -17.23 -7.58
C LEU A 201 -11.93 -16.62 -6.76
N GLU A 202 -12.36 -15.40 -7.09
CA GLU A 202 -13.49 -14.74 -6.45
C GLU A 202 -14.81 -15.46 -6.74
N GLU A 203 -15.04 -15.90 -7.98
CA GLU A 203 -16.21 -16.70 -8.35
C GLU A 203 -16.26 -18.02 -7.57
N ARG A 204 -15.15 -18.75 -7.47
CA ARG A 204 -15.09 -19.98 -6.65
C ARG A 204 -15.35 -19.73 -5.16
N LYS A 205 -14.91 -18.59 -4.64
CA LYS A 205 -15.19 -18.21 -3.24
C LYS A 205 -16.69 -17.98 -3.04
N ILE A 206 -17.33 -17.27 -3.97
CA ILE A 206 -18.79 -17.05 -3.94
C ILE A 206 -19.52 -18.39 -4.03
N ASP A 207 -19.11 -19.28 -4.93
CA ASP A 207 -19.73 -20.60 -5.06
C ASP A 207 -19.56 -21.46 -3.81
N ALA A 208 -18.40 -21.43 -3.18
CA ALA A 208 -18.16 -22.14 -1.91
C ALA A 208 -19.08 -21.61 -0.80
N ILE A 209 -19.21 -20.28 -0.68
CA ILE A 209 -20.13 -19.65 0.29
C ILE A 209 -21.57 -20.08 0.02
N ASN A 210 -22.02 -20.04 -1.24
CA ASN A 210 -23.37 -20.42 -1.62
C ASN A 210 -23.65 -21.91 -1.35
N ASN A 211 -22.68 -22.78 -1.61
CA ASN A 211 -22.80 -24.20 -1.30
C ASN A 211 -22.87 -24.48 0.20
N LEU A 212 -22.06 -23.77 1.01
CA LEU A 212 -22.16 -23.85 2.47
C LEU A 212 -23.51 -23.38 2.98
N ALA A 213 -24.02 -22.26 2.45
CA ALA A 213 -25.34 -21.75 2.80
C ALA A 213 -26.45 -22.78 2.51
N ARG A 214 -26.42 -23.42 1.34
CA ARG A 214 -27.38 -24.49 0.99
C ARG A 214 -27.27 -25.69 1.93
N ALA A 215 -26.05 -26.12 2.26
CA ALA A 215 -25.85 -27.25 3.17
C ALA A 215 -26.42 -26.96 4.57
N ILE A 216 -26.25 -25.74 5.08
CA ILE A 216 -26.82 -25.30 6.36
C ILE A 216 -28.36 -25.28 6.28
N SER A 217 -28.95 -24.76 5.21
CA SER A 217 -30.41 -24.76 5.02
C SER A 217 -30.99 -26.17 5.01
N ASN A 218 -30.37 -27.10 4.28
CA ASN A 218 -30.84 -28.49 4.22
C ASN A 218 -30.78 -29.18 5.59
N LEU A 219 -29.70 -28.98 6.35
CA LEU A 219 -29.57 -29.52 7.71
C LEU A 219 -30.60 -28.92 8.68
N ALA A 220 -30.94 -27.65 8.52
CA ALA A 220 -31.98 -27.02 9.33
C ALA A 220 -33.38 -27.61 9.02
N GLU A 221 -33.69 -27.85 7.75
CA GLU A 221 -34.94 -28.49 7.33
C GLU A 221 -35.04 -29.96 7.80
N GLU A 222 -33.93 -30.70 7.77
CA GLU A 222 -33.88 -32.09 8.25
C GLU A 222 -34.10 -32.18 9.76
N ASN A 223 -33.48 -31.28 10.54
CA ASN A 223 -33.72 -31.18 11.99
C ASN A 223 -35.17 -30.80 12.33
N HIS A 224 -35.78 -29.89 11.56
CA HIS A 224 -37.19 -29.53 11.75
C HIS A 224 -38.14 -30.70 11.45
N SER A 225 -37.80 -31.53 10.46
CA SER A 225 -38.59 -32.71 10.09
C SER A 225 -38.48 -33.84 11.12
N GLN A 226 -37.31 -34.00 11.77
CA GLN A 226 -37.13 -34.96 12.86
C GLN A 226 -37.94 -34.59 14.11
N LEU A 227 -37.91 -33.32 14.53
CA LEU A 227 -38.66 -32.85 15.69
C LEU A 227 -40.19 -32.91 15.50
N ALA A 228 -40.68 -32.76 14.26
CA ALA A 228 -42.11 -32.89 13.95
C ALA A 228 -42.62 -34.34 14.04
N ASN A 229 -41.78 -35.33 13.70
CA ASN A 229 -42.13 -36.75 13.79
C ASN A 229 -42.11 -37.29 15.23
N GLU A 230 -41.25 -36.76 16.11
CA GLU A 230 -41.19 -37.18 17.51
C GLU A 230 -42.35 -36.64 18.37
N SER A 231 -43.04 -35.59 17.92
CA SER A 231 -44.17 -35.00 18.65
C SER A 231 -45.55 -35.59 18.29
N SER A 232 -45.61 -36.55 17.36
CA SER A 232 -46.85 -37.23 16.92
C SER A 232 -46.93 -38.72 17.27
N GLY A 233 -45.97 -39.26 18.03
CA GLY A 233 -45.99 -40.62 18.58
C GLY A 233 -46.31 -40.61 20.07
#